data_AF-A0A0J8U0N8-F1
#
_entry.id   AF-A0A0J8U0N8-F1
#
_cell.length_a   1.000
_cell.length_b   1.000
_cell.length_c   1.000
_cell.angle_alpha   90.00
_cell.angle_beta   90.00
_cell.angle_gamma   90.00
#
_symmetry.space_group_name_H-M   'P 1'
#
loop_
_entity.id
_entity.type
_entity.pdbx_description
1 polymer ?
#
loop_
_entity_poly.entity_id
_entity_poly.type
_entity_poly.pdbx_seq_one_letter_code
_entity_poly.pdbx_strand_id
1 'polypeptide(L)'
;MFGGISNIEYGWSDAVINHALTQPEDHKPTSSSGTRLSIQSSIRSSIDQQSVRPRLPADRIHISDWMPPQQSMIASTLTEREQLDALRSYVKYVEEELKRHNELRPAMVLAFTPRHPNATKSLANWERKSSYLLREIVKFRTYIDCLQAARVQKEKFDSSLRPEEQEAKGEEQPETPHPTLGDITLAD
;
A
#
# COMPACT_ATOMS: atom_id res chain seq x y z
N MET A 1 -4.41 0.11 14.49
CA MET A 1 -5.63 -0.71 14.34
C MET A 1 -6.13 -0.48 12.92
N PHE A 2 -5.80 -1.37 11.99
CA PHE A 2 -6.22 -1.26 10.60
C PHE A 2 -7.25 -2.37 10.36
N GLY A 3 -8.45 -2.03 9.92
CA GLY A 3 -9.54 -2.99 9.74
C GLY A 3 -10.85 -2.52 10.34
N GLY A 4 -11.44 -1.48 9.75
CA GLY A 4 -12.86 -1.22 9.90
C GLY A 4 -13.59 -2.02 8.81
N ILE A 5 -14.53 -2.88 9.20
CA ILE A 5 -15.39 -3.57 8.24
C ILE A 5 -16.46 -2.57 7.83
N SER A 6 -16.30 -1.94 6.67
CA SER A 6 -17.36 -1.12 6.10
C SER A 6 -18.43 -2.03 5.53
N ASN A 7 -19.68 -1.87 5.96
CA ASN A 7 -20.83 -2.66 5.49
C ASN A 7 -21.30 -2.23 4.08
N ILE A 8 -20.42 -1.57 3.31
CA ILE A 8 -20.71 -0.98 2.00
C ILE A 8 -20.23 -1.93 0.91
N GLU A 9 -21.13 -2.24 -0.02
CA GLU A 9 -20.84 -3.09 -1.17
C GLU A 9 -20.26 -2.27 -2.33
N TYR A 10 -19.04 -2.63 -2.75
CA TYR A 10 -18.34 -1.97 -3.86
C TYR A 10 -18.19 -2.85 -5.11
N GLY A 11 -18.64 -4.11 -5.02
CA GLY A 11 -18.66 -5.11 -6.10
C GLY A 11 -17.63 -6.24 -5.95
N TRP A 12 -16.90 -6.31 -4.84
CA TRP A 12 -15.88 -7.33 -4.58
C TRP A 12 -15.91 -7.90 -3.15
N SER A 13 -17.00 -7.73 -2.41
CA SER A 13 -17.13 -8.38 -1.11
C SER A 13 -17.36 -9.89 -1.26
N ASP A 14 -17.24 -10.64 -0.17
CA ASP A 14 -17.54 -12.08 -0.13
C ASP A 14 -19.02 -12.40 -0.44
N ALA A 15 -19.94 -11.44 -0.31
CA ALA A 15 -21.34 -11.61 -0.71
C ALA A 15 -21.51 -11.61 -2.25
N VAL A 16 -20.54 -11.07 -2.97
CA VAL A 16 -20.53 -10.94 -4.44
C VAL A 16 -19.63 -11.99 -5.07
N ILE A 17 -18.47 -12.21 -4.47
CA ILE A 17 -17.45 -13.10 -4.97
C ILE A 17 -17.70 -14.51 -4.46
N ASN A 18 -17.99 -15.44 -5.38
CA ASN A 18 -17.96 -16.86 -5.06
C ASN A 18 -16.55 -17.42 -5.29
N HIS A 19 -15.73 -17.41 -4.23
CA HIS A 19 -14.33 -17.88 -4.27
C HIS A 19 -14.16 -19.33 -4.74
N ALA A 20 -15.21 -20.15 -4.67
CA ALA A 20 -15.21 -21.52 -5.17
C ALA A 20 -15.10 -21.63 -6.70
N LEU A 21 -15.45 -20.58 -7.45
CA LEU A 21 -15.39 -20.58 -8.92
C LEU A 21 -14.02 -20.18 -9.48
N THR A 22 -13.09 -19.76 -8.62
CA THR A 22 -11.77 -19.26 -9.00
C THR A 22 -10.60 -20.11 -8.52
N GLN A 23 -10.87 -21.22 -7.81
CA GLN A 23 -9.81 -22.19 -7.58
C GLN A 23 -9.44 -22.83 -8.93
N PRO A 24 -8.15 -22.88 -9.31
CA PRO A 24 -7.71 -23.75 -10.38
C PRO A 24 -7.96 -25.18 -9.89
N GLU A 25 -9.06 -25.74 -10.36
CA GLU A 25 -9.44 -27.12 -10.23
C GLU A 25 -8.26 -28.00 -10.70
N ASP A 26 -7.48 -28.55 -9.77
CA ASP A 26 -6.47 -29.61 -9.98
C ASP A 26 -7.16 -30.96 -10.31
N HIS A 27 -8.21 -30.92 -11.13
CA HIS A 27 -9.00 -32.09 -11.48
C HIS A 27 -8.36 -32.79 -12.66
N LYS A 28 -7.50 -33.75 -12.32
CA LYS A 28 -7.16 -34.88 -13.18
C LYS A 28 -8.45 -35.41 -13.81
N PRO A 29 -8.60 -35.43 -15.15
CA PRO A 29 -9.80 -35.97 -15.77
C PRO A 29 -9.88 -37.47 -15.47
N THR A 30 -10.74 -37.84 -14.53
CA THR A 30 -11.12 -39.24 -14.37
C THR A 30 -12.04 -39.57 -15.54
N SER A 31 -11.50 -40.34 -16.49
CA SER A 31 -12.27 -40.94 -17.57
C SER A 31 -13.34 -41.83 -16.96
N SER A 32 -14.56 -41.32 -16.85
CA SER A 32 -15.75 -42.14 -16.59
C SER A 32 -16.52 -42.25 -17.90
N SER A 33 -16.31 -43.38 -18.56
CA SER A 33 -17.16 -43.85 -19.64
C SER A 33 -18.61 -43.92 -19.16
N GLY A 34 -19.51 -43.20 -19.82
CA GLY A 34 -20.93 -43.17 -19.45
C GLY A 34 -21.82 -42.61 -20.56
N THR A 35 -22.17 -43.47 -21.52
CA THR A 35 -23.42 -43.48 -22.31
C THR A 35 -23.93 -42.18 -22.96
N ARG A 36 -23.59 -42.05 -24.25
CA ARG A 36 -24.22 -41.18 -25.24
C ARG A 36 -25.70 -41.58 -25.47
N LEU A 37 -26.64 -40.86 -24.87
CA LEU A 37 -28.07 -40.95 -25.21
C LEU A 37 -28.40 -39.92 -26.31
N SER A 38 -28.52 -40.42 -27.54
CA SER A 38 -29.03 -39.67 -28.69
C SER A 38 -30.55 -39.69 -28.68
N ILE A 39 -31.19 -38.59 -28.28
CA ILE A 39 -32.60 -38.33 -28.61
C ILE A 39 -32.64 -37.20 -29.61
N GLN A 40 -32.78 -37.62 -30.86
CA GLN A 40 -33.15 -36.81 -32.00
C GLN A 40 -34.66 -36.52 -31.88
N SER A 41 -35.05 -35.29 -31.58
CA SER A 41 -36.42 -34.83 -31.80
C SER A 41 -36.43 -33.37 -32.22
N SER A 42 -36.51 -33.20 -33.53
CA SER A 42 -36.85 -31.96 -34.23
C SER A 42 -38.24 -31.50 -33.80
N ILE A 43 -38.32 -30.39 -33.09
CA ILE A 43 -39.53 -29.58 -33.06
C ILE A 43 -39.09 -28.13 -33.29
N ARG A 44 -39.39 -27.65 -34.49
CA ARG A 44 -39.31 -26.24 -34.87
C ARG A 44 -40.28 -25.47 -33.97
N SER A 45 -39.77 -24.83 -32.93
CA SER A 45 -40.50 -23.77 -32.24
C SER A 45 -39.82 -22.45 -32.59
N SER A 46 -40.38 -21.80 -33.61
CA SER A 46 -40.24 -20.36 -33.83
C SER A 46 -40.83 -19.68 -32.60
N ILE A 47 -39.95 -19.24 -31.71
CA ILE A 47 -40.30 -18.27 -30.69
C ILE A 47 -39.20 -17.23 -30.71
N ASP A 48 -39.58 -16.03 -31.11
CA ASP A 48 -38.81 -14.80 -30.91
C ASP A 48 -38.73 -14.54 -29.40
N GLN A 49 -37.93 -15.35 -28.72
CA GLN A 49 -37.54 -15.12 -27.33
C GLN A 49 -36.25 -14.33 -27.40
N GLN A 50 -36.39 -13.00 -27.32
CA GLN A 50 -35.35 -12.13 -26.81
C GLN A 50 -34.54 -12.88 -25.75
N SER A 51 -33.25 -13.08 -26.02
CA SER A 51 -32.38 -13.93 -25.23
C SER A 51 -32.33 -13.43 -23.77
N VAL A 52 -33.21 -13.94 -22.91
CA VAL A 52 -33.15 -13.67 -21.48
C VAL A 52 -32.08 -14.60 -20.92
N ARG A 53 -30.81 -14.25 -21.14
CA ARG A 53 -29.71 -14.89 -20.42
C ARG A 53 -30.02 -14.79 -18.91
N PRO A 54 -30.02 -15.90 -18.15
CA PRO A 54 -30.21 -15.85 -16.72
C PRO A 54 -29.22 -14.87 -16.10
N ARG A 55 -29.72 -13.84 -15.41
CA ARG A 55 -28.88 -12.85 -14.71
C ARG A 55 -28.27 -13.49 -13.47
N LEU A 56 -27.01 -13.16 -13.19
CA LEU A 56 -26.32 -13.66 -12.02
C LEU A 56 -26.87 -12.99 -10.76
N PRO A 57 -26.86 -13.66 -9.58
CA PRO A 57 -27.34 -13.06 -8.33
C PRO A 57 -26.68 -11.71 -8.02
N ALA A 58 -25.39 -11.56 -8.33
CA ALA A 58 -24.64 -10.32 -8.15
C ALA A 58 -25.19 -9.15 -8.99
N ASP A 59 -25.91 -9.39 -10.08
CA ASP A 59 -26.49 -8.31 -10.88
C ASP A 59 -27.60 -7.54 -10.14
N ARG A 60 -28.16 -8.11 -9.06
CA ARG A 60 -29.26 -7.50 -8.29
C ARG A 60 -28.78 -6.67 -7.10
N ILE A 61 -27.49 -6.73 -6.76
CA ILE A 61 -26.96 -6.02 -5.60
C ILE A 61 -26.87 -4.51 -5.88
N HIS A 62 -27.01 -3.70 -4.83
CA HIS A 62 -26.74 -2.28 -4.91
C HIS A 62 -25.24 -2.04 -4.68
N ILE A 63 -24.56 -1.50 -5.69
CA ILE A 63 -23.13 -1.15 -5.60
C ILE A 63 -22.99 0.36 -5.37
N SER A 64 -22.31 0.74 -4.31
CA SER A 64 -21.94 2.14 -4.02
C SER A 64 -20.65 2.54 -4.72
N ASP A 65 -20.41 3.84 -4.90
CA ASP A 65 -19.16 4.33 -5.48
C ASP A 65 -18.04 4.35 -4.45
N TRP A 66 -16.91 3.74 -4.79
CA TRP A 66 -15.74 3.74 -3.91
C TRP A 66 -15.05 5.10 -3.95
N MET A 67 -14.77 5.64 -2.77
CA MET A 67 -14.02 6.88 -2.59
C MET A 67 -12.83 6.65 -1.65
N PRO A 68 -11.71 7.36 -1.86
CA PRO A 68 -10.57 7.25 -0.97
C PRO A 68 -10.94 7.73 0.44
N PRO A 69 -10.37 7.11 1.49
CA PRO A 69 -10.57 7.58 2.86
C PRO A 69 -10.01 8.99 3.04
N GLN A 70 -10.65 9.78 3.90
CA GLN A 70 -10.18 11.12 4.24
C GLN A 70 -8.81 11.06 4.88
N GLN A 71 -7.90 11.94 4.44
CA GLN A 71 -6.57 12.04 5.02
C GLN A 71 -6.65 12.67 6.42
N SER A 72 -5.84 12.17 7.35
CA SER A 72 -5.70 12.82 8.65
C SER A 72 -5.08 14.22 8.47
N MET A 73 -5.66 15.21 9.14
CA MET A 73 -5.10 16.57 9.26
C MET A 73 -4.26 16.76 10.52
N ILE A 74 -4.13 15.72 11.35
CA ILE A 74 -3.38 15.75 12.62
C ILE A 74 -1.91 15.43 12.35
N ALA A 75 -1.02 16.28 12.87
CA ALA A 75 0.43 16.07 12.80
C ALA A 75 0.87 14.85 13.61
N SER A 76 1.98 14.22 13.19
CA SER A 76 2.58 13.12 13.94
C SER A 76 3.12 13.61 15.29
N THR A 77 2.80 12.89 16.36
CA THR A 77 3.38 13.08 17.70
C THR A 77 4.57 12.16 17.97
N LEU A 78 4.95 11.33 17.00
CA LEU A 78 6.03 10.34 17.12
C LEU A 78 7.41 10.98 16.93
N THR A 79 8.44 10.38 17.52
CA THR A 79 9.84 10.73 17.22
C THR A 79 10.20 10.36 15.78
N GLU A 80 11.25 10.97 15.21
CA GLU A 80 11.67 10.71 13.81
C GLU A 80 11.96 9.22 13.52
N ARG A 81 12.59 8.53 14.48
CA ARG A 81 12.86 7.09 14.38
C ARG A 81 11.56 6.27 14.36
N GLU A 82 10.64 6.59 15.26
CA GLU A 82 9.34 5.91 15.34
C GLU A 82 8.46 6.22 14.12
N GLN A 83 8.55 7.44 13.58
CA GLN A 83 7.88 7.82 12.34
C GLN A 83 8.39 6.99 11.17
N LEU A 84 9.70 6.78 11.04
CA LEU A 84 10.28 5.91 10.01
C LEU A 84 9.77 4.46 10.13
N ASP A 85 9.77 3.90 11.34
CA ASP A 85 9.30 2.54 11.58
C ASP A 85 7.79 2.39 11.31
N ALA A 86 6.99 3.38 11.70
CA ALA A 86 5.56 3.44 11.43
C ALA A 86 5.27 3.55 9.92
N LEU A 87 6.00 4.40 9.20
CA LEU A 87 5.85 4.58 7.75
C LEU A 87 6.24 3.32 6.98
N ARG A 88 7.33 2.65 7.36
CA ARG A 88 7.74 1.36 6.77
C ARG A 88 6.68 0.29 6.98
N SER A 89 6.15 0.21 8.20
CA SER A 89 5.06 -0.71 8.54
C SER A 89 3.80 -0.41 7.73
N TYR A 90 3.48 0.86 7.53
CA TYR A 90 2.35 1.29 6.70
C TYR A 90 2.55 0.93 5.22
N VAL A 91 3.72 1.18 4.63
CA VAL A 91 4.01 0.80 3.23
C VAL A 91 3.83 -0.70 3.05
N LYS A 92 4.39 -1.53 3.95
CA LYS A 92 4.21 -2.99 3.93
C LYS A 92 2.74 -3.37 3.96
N TYR A 93 1.96 -2.75 4.85
CA TYR A 93 0.52 -2.98 4.93
C TYR A 93 -0.21 -2.62 3.63
N VAL A 94 0.06 -1.46 3.04
CA VAL A 94 -0.59 -1.03 1.79
C VAL A 94 -0.19 -1.94 0.61
N GLU A 95 1.04 -2.43 0.58
CA GLU A 95 1.51 -3.42 -0.41
C GLU A 95 0.76 -4.75 -0.27
N GLU A 96 0.59 -5.25 0.96
CA GLU A 96 -0.22 -6.43 1.24
C GLU A 96 -1.69 -6.24 0.84
N GLU A 97 -2.26 -5.07 1.13
CA GLU A 97 -3.62 -4.73 0.73
C GLU A 97 -3.78 -4.65 -0.79
N LEU A 98 -2.80 -4.09 -1.50
CA LEU A 98 -2.79 -4.06 -2.96
C LEU A 98 -2.71 -5.47 -3.54
N LYS A 99 -1.90 -6.34 -2.93
CA LYS A 99 -1.81 -7.75 -3.32
C LYS A 99 -3.16 -8.46 -3.15
N ARG A 100 -3.78 -8.39 -1.96
CA ARG A 100 -5.11 -8.97 -1.70
C ARG A 100 -6.17 -8.41 -2.66
N HIS A 101 -6.16 -7.10 -2.91
CA HIS A 101 -7.09 -6.45 -3.84
C HIS A 101 -6.93 -6.95 -5.28
N ASN A 102 -5.70 -7.25 -5.71
CA ASN A 102 -5.44 -7.82 -7.03
C ASN A 102 -5.92 -9.28 -7.15
N GLU A 103 -5.79 -10.07 -6.09
CA GLU A 103 -6.27 -11.46 -6.03
C GLU A 103 -7.79 -11.56 -6.22
N LEU A 104 -8.55 -10.53 -5.83
CA LEU A 104 -10.01 -10.49 -6.02
C LEU A 104 -10.45 -10.27 -7.46
N ARG A 105 -9.58 -9.73 -8.34
CA ARG A 105 -9.97 -9.29 -9.68
C ARG A 105 -10.59 -10.41 -10.54
N PRO A 106 -10.00 -11.63 -10.64
CA PRO A 106 -10.57 -12.70 -11.47
C PRO A 106 -11.98 -13.08 -11.00
N ALA A 107 -12.16 -13.20 -9.69
CA ALA A 107 -13.42 -13.64 -9.09
C ALA A 107 -14.51 -12.56 -9.20
N MET A 108 -14.14 -11.30 -9.01
CA MET A 108 -14.99 -10.13 -9.24
C MET A 108 -15.51 -10.07 -10.69
N VAL A 109 -14.65 -10.31 -11.69
CA VAL A 109 -15.04 -10.24 -13.11
C VAL A 109 -16.05 -11.34 -13.47
N LEU A 110 -15.95 -12.51 -12.83
CA LEU A 110 -16.87 -13.64 -13.05
C LEU A 110 -18.21 -13.50 -12.31
N ALA A 111 -18.27 -12.65 -11.28
CA ALA A 111 -19.47 -12.50 -10.46
C ALA A 111 -20.65 -11.88 -11.22
N PHE A 112 -20.38 -11.03 -12.22
CA PHE A 112 -21.42 -10.25 -12.92
C PHE A 112 -21.64 -10.72 -14.35
N THR A 113 -22.85 -10.47 -14.86
CA THR A 113 -23.11 -10.69 -16.29
C THR A 113 -22.26 -9.73 -17.12
N PRO A 114 -21.55 -10.19 -18.17
CA PRO A 114 -20.79 -9.30 -19.03
C PRO A 114 -21.64 -8.14 -19.58
N ARG A 115 -21.09 -6.92 -19.58
CA ARG A 115 -21.74 -5.66 -20.00
C ARG A 115 -22.89 -5.19 -19.10
N HIS A 116 -23.10 -5.81 -17.94
CA HIS A 116 -24.04 -5.31 -16.94
C HIS A 116 -23.52 -4.01 -16.31
N PRO A 117 -24.36 -3.01 -16.01
CA PRO A 117 -23.92 -1.78 -15.34
C PRO A 117 -23.17 -2.04 -14.03
N ASN A 118 -23.58 -3.03 -13.24
CA ASN A 118 -22.87 -3.39 -12.01
C ASN A 118 -21.48 -3.98 -12.29
N ALA A 119 -21.30 -4.72 -13.38
CA ALA A 119 -19.98 -5.21 -13.79
C ALA A 119 -19.03 -4.03 -14.07
N THR A 120 -19.50 -3.04 -14.84
CA THR A 120 -18.76 -1.82 -15.14
C THR A 120 -18.47 -1.01 -13.88
N LYS A 121 -19.46 -0.87 -12.98
CA LYS A 121 -19.31 -0.11 -11.74
C LYS A 121 -18.31 -0.77 -10.77
N SER A 122 -18.41 -2.09 -10.61
CA SER A 122 -17.47 -2.87 -9.80
C SER A 122 -16.04 -2.73 -10.31
N LEU A 123 -15.83 -2.87 -11.62
CA LEU A 123 -14.51 -2.73 -12.23
C LEU A 123 -13.95 -1.31 -12.02
N ALA A 124 -14.76 -0.27 -12.24
CA ALA A 124 -14.34 1.11 -12.02
C ALA A 124 -13.98 1.38 -10.56
N ASN A 125 -14.75 0.86 -9.61
CA ASN A 125 -14.43 0.94 -8.19
C ASN A 125 -13.11 0.21 -7.87
N TRP A 126 -12.89 -0.95 -8.47
CA TRP A 126 -11.69 -1.76 -8.25
C TRP A 126 -10.45 -1.01 -8.74
N GLU A 127 -10.55 -0.37 -9.91
CA GLU A 127 -9.51 0.48 -10.48
C GLU A 127 -9.23 1.71 -9.60
N ARG A 128 -10.27 2.35 -9.06
CA ARG A 128 -10.10 3.50 -8.15
C ARG A 128 -9.34 3.11 -6.88
N LYS A 129 -9.71 2.00 -6.24
CA LYS A 129 -9.02 1.50 -5.04
C LYS A 129 -7.58 1.10 -5.37
N SER A 130 -7.36 0.35 -6.45
CA SER A 130 -6.00 -0.03 -6.90
C SER A 130 -5.13 1.20 -7.16
N SER A 131 -5.66 2.20 -7.88
CA SER A 131 -4.98 3.47 -8.15
C SER A 131 -4.66 4.25 -6.86
N TYR A 132 -5.55 4.23 -5.88
CA TYR A 132 -5.30 4.86 -4.58
C TYR A 132 -4.16 4.17 -3.83
N LEU A 133 -4.18 2.83 -3.74
CA LEU A 133 -3.14 2.07 -3.05
C LEU A 133 -1.76 2.30 -3.70
N LEU A 134 -1.67 2.31 -5.03
CA LEU A 134 -0.43 2.62 -5.75
C LEU A 134 0.10 4.02 -5.40
N ARG A 135 -0.78 5.04 -5.38
CA ARG A 135 -0.39 6.41 -4.99
C ARG A 135 0.09 6.48 -3.55
N GLU A 136 -0.58 5.77 -2.63
CA GLU A 136 -0.16 5.72 -1.23
C GLU A 136 1.22 5.08 -1.08
N ILE A 137 1.50 3.98 -1.77
CA ILE A 137 2.83 3.35 -1.76
C ILE A 137 3.90 4.34 -2.21
N VAL A 138 3.69 5.04 -3.34
CA VAL A 138 4.64 6.05 -3.83
C VAL A 138 4.81 7.17 -2.81
N LYS A 139 3.71 7.76 -2.32
CA LYS A 139 3.72 8.87 -1.35
C LYS A 139 4.55 8.54 -0.12
N PHE A 140 4.29 7.39 0.50
CA PHE A 140 4.95 7.06 1.76
C PHE A 140 6.37 6.51 1.58
N ARG A 141 6.71 5.90 0.44
CA ARG A 141 8.11 5.65 0.08
C ARG A 141 8.88 6.97 -0.07
N THR A 142 8.33 7.96 -0.76
CA THR A 142 8.95 9.29 -0.85
C THR A 142 9.13 9.93 0.52
N TYR A 143 8.17 9.80 1.44
CA TYR A 143 8.34 10.32 2.80
C TYR A 143 9.45 9.60 3.58
N ILE A 144 9.58 8.28 3.41
CA ILE A 144 10.68 7.52 4.00
C ILE A 144 12.02 8.04 3.46
N ASP A 145 12.13 8.22 2.13
CA ASP A 145 13.35 8.71 1.50
C ASP A 145 13.74 10.11 2.01
N CYS A 146 12.76 11.02 2.10
CA CYS A 146 13.00 12.37 2.63
C CYS A 146 13.49 12.37 4.09
N LEU A 147 12.87 11.56 4.95
CA LEU A 147 13.29 11.45 6.36
C LEU A 147 14.68 10.83 6.49
N GLN A 148 14.98 9.79 5.70
CA GLN A 148 16.31 9.18 5.71
C GLN A 148 17.38 10.15 5.20
N ALA A 149 17.10 10.92 4.14
CA ALA A 149 18.01 11.94 3.63
C ALA A 149 18.28 13.05 4.66
N ALA A 150 17.23 13.53 5.34
CA ALA A 150 17.34 14.52 6.40
C ALA A 150 18.21 14.02 7.57
N ARG A 151 18.00 12.77 7.99
CA ARG A 151 18.82 12.13 9.04
C ARG A 151 20.30 12.06 8.65
N VAL A 152 20.62 11.60 7.43
CA VAL A 152 22.00 11.53 6.94
C VAL A 152 22.64 12.92 6.89
N GLN A 153 21.89 13.93 6.47
CA GLN A 153 22.39 15.31 6.44
C GLN A 153 22.69 15.85 7.85
N LYS A 154 21.83 15.52 8.82
CA LYS A 154 22.04 15.89 10.23
C LYS A 154 23.28 15.21 10.81
N GLU A 155 23.46 13.91 10.56
CA GLU A 155 24.64 13.16 11.00
C GLU A 155 25.94 13.72 10.40
N LYS A 156 25.92 14.15 9.12
CA LYS A 156 27.06 14.83 8.50
C LYS A 156 27.40 16.15 9.20
N PHE A 157 26.40 16.98 9.46
CA PHE A 157 26.60 18.26 10.15
C PHE A 157 27.17 18.06 11.57
N ASP A 158 26.61 17.12 12.32
CA ASP A 158 27.06 16.78 13.68
C ASP A 158 28.49 16.18 13.68
N SER A 159 28.89 15.52 12.60
CA SER A 159 30.24 14.98 12.41
C SER A 159 31.25 16.05 11.98
N SER A 160 30.84 17.08 11.23
CA SER A 160 31.71 18.17 10.79
C SER A 160 31.97 19.22 11.88
N LEU A 161 31.09 19.34 12.88
CA LEU A 161 31.29 20.25 14.02
C LEU A 161 32.27 19.71 15.07
N ARG A 162 32.44 18.38 15.13
CA ARG A 162 33.22 17.70 16.17
C ARG A 162 34.76 17.83 16.05
N PRO A 163 35.36 17.94 14.84
CA PRO A 163 36.79 18.17 14.66
C PRO A 163 37.25 19.59 15.08
N GLU A 164 36.45 20.61 14.77
CA GLU A 164 36.81 22.03 15.00
C GLU A 164 36.95 22.35 16.51
N GLU A 165 36.12 21.72 17.37
CA GLU A 165 36.20 21.90 18.83
C GLU A 165 37.42 21.21 19.48
N GLN A 166 38.04 20.24 18.80
CA GLN A 166 39.23 19.53 19.29
C GLN A 166 40.52 20.21 18.84
N GLU A 167 40.56 20.78 17.64
CA GLU A 167 41.70 21.61 17.17
C GLU A 167 41.77 22.95 17.91
N ALA A 168 40.64 23.61 18.17
CA ALA A 168 40.60 24.87 18.93
C ALA A 168 41.04 24.73 20.40
N LYS A 169 40.98 23.52 20.98
CA LYS A 169 41.49 23.21 22.33
C LYS A 169 42.95 22.74 22.34
N GLY A 170 43.54 22.45 21.17
CA GLY A 170 44.92 21.99 21.04
C GLY A 170 45.96 23.10 20.92
N GLU A 171 45.54 24.34 20.66
CA GLU A 171 46.44 25.49 20.41
C GLU A 171 46.60 26.47 21.59
N GLU A 172 45.96 26.22 22.76
CA GLU A 172 46.22 27.00 23.98
C GLU A 172 47.56 26.56 24.66
N GLN A 173 48.64 27.20 24.19
CA GLN A 173 49.95 27.52 24.83
C GLN A 173 50.86 26.43 25.46
N PRO A 174 52.15 26.36 25.06
CA PRO A 174 53.24 26.28 26.03
C PRO A 174 53.57 27.69 26.54
N GLU A 175 53.35 27.93 27.83
CA GLU A 175 53.67 29.18 28.52
C GLU A 175 55.12 29.62 28.28
N THR A 176 55.29 30.88 27.89
CA THR A 176 56.58 31.56 27.93
C THR A 176 56.86 32.01 29.38
N PRO A 177 58.01 31.64 29.97
CA PRO A 177 58.30 32.04 31.35
C PRO A 177 58.54 33.56 31.42
N HIS A 178 57.81 34.19 32.33
CA HIS A 178 57.91 35.60 32.70
C HIS A 178 59.32 35.95 33.22
N PRO A 179 59.95 37.07 32.79
CA PRO A 179 61.21 37.53 33.38
C PRO A 179 60.96 38.11 34.78
N THR A 180 61.64 37.54 35.79
CA THR A 180 61.64 38.04 37.16
C THR A 180 62.56 39.26 37.27
N LEU A 181 62.02 40.40 37.70
CA LEU A 181 62.79 41.58 38.08
C LEU A 181 63.42 41.39 39.48
N GLY A 182 64.74 41.48 39.55
CA GLY A 182 65.59 41.60 40.74
C GLY A 182 67.03 41.43 40.28
N ASP A 183 68.01 42.31 40.49
CA ASP A 183 68.26 43.24 41.58
C ASP A 183 68.82 44.57 41.06
N ILE A 184 68.42 45.66 41.71
CA ILE A 184 69.07 46.97 41.60
C ILE A 184 70.14 46.99 42.70
N THR A 185 71.40 46.71 42.35
CA THR A 185 72.53 47.02 43.24
C THR A 185 73.03 48.43 42.94
N LEU A 186 72.72 49.34 43.87
CA LEU A 186 73.33 50.64 44.04
C LEU A 186 74.48 50.48 45.05
N ALA A 187 75.73 50.75 44.65
CA ALA A 187 76.81 51.08 45.57
C ALA A 187 77.93 51.83 44.83
N ASP A 188 78.38 52.91 45.47
CA ASP A 188 79.44 53.86 45.12
C ASP A 188 80.77 53.26 44.61
#